data_AF-A0AAU9U3U5-F1
#
_entry.id   AF-A0AAU9U3U5-F1
#
_cell.length_a   1.000
_cell.length_b   1.000
_cell.length_c   1.000
_cell.angle_alpha   90.00
_cell.angle_beta   90.00
_cell.angle_gamma   90.00
#
_symmetry.space_group_name_H-M   'P 1'
#
loop_
_entity.id
_entity.type
_entity.pdbx_description
1 polymer ?
#
loop_
_entity_poly.entity_id
_entity_poly.type
_entity_poly.pdbx_seq_one_letter_code
_entity_poly.pdbx_strand_id
1 'polypeptide(L)'
;MGKKTVASVNKSKEKRQARKLEQRRIADGMSYVTSANKLKELAPLCKELLVYRNNDLEIDMYIQKVTELDKKVLDWAIDLTERNMKYLYETCAWGWNKDDKVEQMMDDSAWYLIAKDKNNKLQAFSHFRFDMDFGDPVLYW
;
A
#
# COMPACT_ATOMS: atom_id res chain seq x y z
N MET A 1 41.41 -34.81 -2.74
CA MET A 1 40.16 -34.10 -3.06
C MET A 1 38.98 -34.99 -2.65
N GLY A 2 38.24 -34.61 -1.60
CA GLY A 2 37.16 -35.46 -1.06
C GLY A 2 35.92 -35.49 -1.96
N LYS A 3 35.49 -36.68 -2.38
CA LYS A 3 34.24 -36.87 -3.13
C LYS A 3 33.05 -36.46 -2.24
N LYS A 4 32.22 -35.54 -2.73
CA LYS A 4 30.97 -35.14 -2.08
C LYS A 4 30.02 -36.35 -2.02
N THR A 5 29.41 -36.58 -0.86
CA THR A 5 28.44 -37.67 -0.65
C THR A 5 27.16 -37.41 -1.44
N VAL A 6 26.46 -38.47 -1.86
CA VAL A 6 25.19 -38.38 -2.62
C VAL A 6 24.15 -37.50 -1.89
N ALA A 7 24.08 -37.61 -0.56
CA ALA A 7 23.23 -36.77 0.28
C ALA A 7 23.57 -35.27 0.17
N SER A 8 24.87 -34.92 0.14
CA SER A 8 25.29 -33.51 -0.02
C SER A 8 24.97 -32.95 -1.41
N VAL A 9 25.01 -33.80 -2.45
CA VAL A 9 24.64 -33.42 -3.82
C VAL A 9 23.13 -33.19 -3.93
N ASN A 10 22.30 -34.06 -3.32
CA ASN A 10 20.84 -33.91 -3.30
C ASN A 10 20.41 -32.65 -2.55
N LYS A 11 20.98 -32.38 -1.36
CA LYS A 11 20.74 -31.14 -0.61
C LYS A 11 21.11 -29.89 -1.41
N SER A 12 22.19 -29.95 -2.20
CA SER A 12 22.60 -28.85 -3.07
C SER A 12 21.63 -28.63 -4.24
N LYS A 13 21.05 -29.71 -4.80
CA LYS A 13 20.05 -29.63 -5.86
C LYS A 13 18.73 -29.05 -5.34
N GLU A 14 18.25 -29.53 -4.20
CA GLU A 14 17.04 -29.02 -3.53
C GLU A 14 17.17 -27.53 -3.22
N LYS A 15 18.30 -27.10 -2.63
CA LYS A 15 18.56 -25.68 -2.35
C LYS A 15 18.55 -24.83 -3.63
N ARG A 16 19.09 -25.35 -4.74
CA ARG A 16 19.07 -24.65 -6.04
C ARG A 16 17.65 -24.56 -6.60
N GLN A 17 16.84 -25.60 -6.47
CA GLN A 17 15.46 -25.62 -6.92
C GLN A 17 14.59 -24.67 -6.08
N ALA A 18 14.74 -24.68 -4.76
CA ALA A 18 14.05 -23.76 -3.85
C ALA A 18 14.36 -22.29 -4.18
N ARG A 19 15.64 -21.96 -4.43
CA ARG A 19 16.04 -20.60 -4.86
C ARG A 19 15.40 -20.20 -6.20
N LYS A 20 15.31 -21.12 -7.17
CA LYS A 20 14.68 -20.83 -8.46
C LYS A 20 13.17 -20.61 -8.31
N LEU A 21 12.52 -21.36 -7.44
CA LEU A 21 11.09 -21.18 -7.16
C LEU A 21 10.83 -19.82 -6.51
N GLU A 22 11.65 -19.46 -5.53
CA GLU A 22 11.56 -18.15 -4.87
C GLU A 22 11.79 -16.98 -5.83
N GLN A 23 12.79 -17.08 -6.70
CA GLN A 23 13.03 -16.07 -7.73
C GLN A 23 11.84 -15.90 -8.69
N ARG A 24 11.18 -16.99 -9.06
CA ARG A 24 9.96 -16.90 -9.89
C ARG A 24 8.82 -16.26 -9.12
N ARG A 25 8.60 -16.66 -7.87
CA ARG A 25 7.55 -16.09 -7.00
C ARG A 25 7.69 -14.57 -6.88
N ILE A 26 8.91 -14.09 -6.64
CA ILE A 26 9.20 -12.65 -6.58
C ILE A 26 8.97 -11.98 -7.93
N ALA A 27 9.41 -12.60 -9.03
CA ALA A 27 9.21 -12.05 -10.38
C ALA A 27 7.73 -11.95 -10.76
N ASP A 28 6.93 -12.96 -10.42
CA ASP A 28 5.48 -12.96 -10.63
C ASP A 28 4.82 -11.87 -9.78
N GLY A 29 5.21 -11.74 -8.51
CA GLY A 29 4.74 -10.67 -7.63
C GLY A 29 5.05 -9.27 -8.16
N MET A 30 6.30 -9.03 -8.60
CA MET A 30 6.70 -7.78 -9.23
C MET A 30 5.88 -7.46 -10.49
N SER A 31 5.51 -8.48 -11.27
CA SER A 31 4.65 -8.31 -12.45
C SER A 31 3.25 -7.83 -12.05
N TYR A 32 2.67 -8.37 -10.97
CA TYR A 32 1.38 -7.91 -10.45
C TYR A 32 1.44 -6.46 -9.96
N VAL A 33 2.44 -6.13 -9.14
CA VAL A 33 2.65 -4.77 -8.62
C VAL A 33 2.83 -3.77 -9.77
N THR A 34 3.68 -4.10 -10.74
CA THR A 34 3.90 -3.27 -11.93
C THR A 34 2.61 -3.06 -12.73
N SER A 35 1.77 -4.10 -12.84
CA SER A 35 0.51 -4.00 -13.57
C SER A 35 -0.51 -3.14 -12.82
N ALA A 36 -0.57 -3.28 -11.48
CA ALA A 36 -1.45 -2.47 -10.64
C ALA A 36 -1.07 -0.98 -10.66
N ASN A 37 0.23 -0.67 -10.55
CA ASN A 37 0.70 0.73 -10.58
C ASN A 37 0.50 1.43 -11.93
N LYS A 38 0.34 0.67 -13.03
CA LYS A 38 -0.02 1.19 -14.37
C LYS A 38 -1.51 1.55 -14.52
N LEU A 39 -2.36 1.13 -13.58
CA LEU A 39 -3.77 1.51 -13.61
C LEU A 39 -3.91 3.03 -13.50
N LYS A 40 -4.83 3.58 -14.28
CA LYS A 40 -5.21 5.00 -14.21
C LYS A 40 -6.37 5.23 -13.26
N GLU A 41 -7.31 4.28 -13.21
CA GLU A 41 -8.50 4.37 -12.36
C GLU A 41 -8.76 3.02 -11.67
N LEU A 42 -9.10 3.07 -10.37
CA LEU A 42 -9.51 1.91 -9.58
C LEU A 42 -11.03 1.85 -9.35
N ALA A 43 -11.71 3.00 -9.38
CA ALA A 43 -13.13 3.09 -9.08
C ALA A 43 -14.02 2.14 -9.90
N PRO A 44 -13.79 1.90 -11.22
CA PRO A 44 -14.61 0.96 -11.98
C PRO A 44 -14.56 -0.48 -11.47
N LEU A 45 -13.47 -0.90 -10.83
CA LEU A 45 -13.28 -2.27 -10.33
C LEU A 45 -14.04 -2.52 -9.01
N CYS A 46 -14.46 -1.47 -8.30
CA CYS A 46 -15.02 -1.56 -6.96
C CYS A 46 -16.19 -0.59 -6.74
N LYS A 47 -16.88 -0.17 -7.81
CA LYS A 47 -17.90 0.89 -7.78
C LYS A 47 -18.97 0.70 -6.70
N GLU A 48 -19.44 -0.53 -6.50
CA GLU A 48 -20.46 -0.86 -5.50
C GLU A 48 -19.97 -0.70 -4.05
N LEU A 49 -18.65 -0.78 -3.84
CA LEU A 49 -18.00 -0.60 -2.53
C LEU A 49 -17.67 0.86 -2.22
N LEU A 50 -17.88 1.77 -3.17
CA LEU A 50 -17.61 3.21 -3.00
C LEU A 50 -18.77 3.98 -2.36
N VAL A 51 -19.80 3.29 -1.89
CA VAL A 51 -20.89 3.89 -1.13
C VAL A 51 -21.11 3.07 0.14
N TYR A 52 -21.02 3.73 1.29
CA TYR A 52 -21.43 3.16 2.56
C TYR A 52 -22.72 3.83 3.02
N ARG A 53 -23.77 3.03 3.28
CA ARG A 53 -25.04 3.53 3.80
C ARG A 53 -25.56 2.64 4.93
N ASN A 54 -25.93 3.27 6.05
CA ASN A 54 -26.74 2.69 7.10
C ASN A 54 -27.90 3.65 7.45
N ASN A 55 -28.67 3.38 8.50
CA ASN A 55 -29.84 4.20 8.85
C ASN A 55 -29.49 5.66 9.23
N ASP A 56 -28.27 5.91 9.72
CA ASP A 56 -27.86 7.20 10.28
C ASP A 56 -26.80 7.92 9.43
N LEU A 57 -26.17 7.19 8.50
CA LEU A 57 -24.97 7.64 7.80
C LEU A 57 -24.98 7.19 6.34
N GLU A 58 -24.70 8.14 5.46
CA GLU A 58 -24.42 7.91 4.05
C GLU A 58 -23.09 8.59 3.69
N ILE A 59 -22.16 7.80 3.17
CA ILE A 59 -20.81 8.21 2.81
C ILE A 59 -20.54 7.78 1.37
N ASP A 60 -20.22 8.76 0.54
CA ASP A 60 -19.69 8.56 -0.79
C ASP A 60 -18.17 8.53 -0.73
N MET A 61 -17.57 7.58 -1.45
CA MET A 61 -16.14 7.42 -1.52
C MET A 61 -15.64 7.56 -2.96
N TYR A 62 -14.40 8.03 -3.11
CA TYR A 62 -13.70 8.04 -4.38
C TYR A 62 -12.24 7.67 -4.20
N ILE A 63 -11.63 7.14 -5.25
CA ILE A 63 -10.24 6.70 -5.27
C ILE A 63 -9.48 7.50 -6.32
N GLN A 64 -8.34 8.10 -5.94
CA GLN A 64 -7.45 8.80 -6.86
C GLN A 64 -5.99 8.55 -6.51
N LYS A 65 -5.10 8.66 -7.51
CA LYS A 65 -3.66 8.77 -7.27
C LYS A 65 -3.34 10.08 -6.58
N VAL A 66 -2.28 10.11 -5.78
CA VAL A 66 -1.81 11.35 -5.15
C VAL A 66 -1.49 12.43 -6.18
N THR A 67 -0.96 12.05 -7.35
CA THR A 67 -0.59 12.96 -8.45
C THR A 67 -1.80 13.68 -9.07
N GLU A 68 -3.01 13.18 -8.84
CA GLU A 68 -4.28 13.73 -9.35
C GLU A 68 -5.20 14.23 -8.23
N LEU A 69 -4.77 14.07 -6.97
CA LEU A 69 -5.57 14.44 -5.81
C LEU A 69 -5.52 15.95 -5.60
N ASP A 70 -6.68 16.56 -5.29
CA ASP A 70 -6.74 17.97 -4.93
C ASP A 70 -5.82 18.26 -3.74
N LYS A 71 -4.97 19.27 -3.87
CA LYS A 71 -3.99 19.64 -2.84
C LYS A 71 -4.64 19.89 -1.47
N LYS A 72 -5.84 20.47 -1.42
CA LYS A 72 -6.55 20.71 -0.15
C LYS A 72 -6.98 19.42 0.52
N VAL A 73 -7.32 18.38 -0.26
CA VAL A 73 -7.66 17.06 0.26
C VAL A 73 -6.41 16.37 0.81
N LEU A 74 -5.28 16.47 0.09
CA LEU A 74 -4.00 15.94 0.54
C LEU A 74 -3.52 16.63 1.82
N ASP A 75 -3.54 17.97 1.86
CA ASP A 75 -3.18 18.77 3.03
C ASP A 75 -4.06 18.38 4.24
N TRP A 76 -5.37 18.18 4.02
CA TRP A 76 -6.30 17.70 5.05
C TRP A 76 -5.95 16.30 5.56
N ALA A 77 -5.57 15.37 4.68
CA ALA A 77 -5.19 14.01 5.06
C ALA A 77 -3.89 14.00 5.89
N ILE A 78 -2.90 14.80 5.50
CA ILE A 78 -1.64 14.98 6.24
C ILE A 78 -1.91 15.57 7.63
N ASP A 79 -2.71 16.64 7.71
CA ASP A 79 -3.09 17.27 8.98
C ASP A 79 -3.84 16.28 9.89
N LEU A 80 -4.80 15.53 9.34
CA LEU A 80 -5.54 14.52 10.08
C LEU A 80 -4.62 13.42 10.62
N THR A 81 -3.64 13.00 9.83
CA THR A 81 -2.62 12.02 10.25
C THR A 81 -1.79 12.56 11.40
N GLU A 82 -1.27 13.78 11.28
CA GLU A 82 -0.47 14.40 12.34
C GLU A 82 -1.26 14.52 13.64
N ARG A 83 -2.49 15.05 13.59
CA ARG A 83 -3.35 15.19 14.78
C ARG A 83 -3.64 13.87 15.48
N ASN A 84 -3.85 12.79 14.71
CA ASN A 84 -4.23 11.49 15.26
C ASN A 84 -3.02 10.66 15.71
N MET A 85 -1.90 10.75 14.99
CA MET A 85 -0.81 9.78 15.10
C MET A 85 0.45 10.34 15.76
N LYS A 86 0.69 11.66 15.72
CA LYS A 86 1.94 12.26 16.20
C LYS A 86 2.32 11.81 17.61
N TYR A 87 1.39 11.91 18.55
CA TYR A 87 1.63 11.50 19.94
C TYR A 87 2.01 10.02 20.06
N LEU A 88 1.36 9.13 19.29
CA LEU A 88 1.66 7.70 19.29
C LEU A 88 3.05 7.41 18.73
N TYR A 89 3.45 8.15 17.69
CA TYR A 89 4.78 8.02 17.09
C TYR A 89 5.87 8.56 18.02
N GLU A 90 5.67 9.73 18.64
CA GLU A 90 6.61 10.33 19.61
C GLU A 90 6.84 9.46 20.85
N THR A 91 5.86 8.65 21.23
CA THR A 91 5.93 7.77 22.41
C THR A 91 6.44 6.36 22.11
N CYS A 92 6.63 6.01 20.83
CA CYS A 92 7.18 4.73 20.41
C CYS A 92 8.63 4.86 19.89
N ALA A 93 9.28 3.72 19.62
CA ALA A 93 10.68 3.70 19.20
C ALA A 93 10.96 4.38 17.84
N TRP A 94 9.93 4.64 17.04
CA TRP A 94 10.06 5.25 15.71
C TRP A 94 10.18 6.78 15.74
N GLY A 95 9.61 7.44 16.76
CA GLY A 95 9.49 8.90 16.79
C GLY A 95 8.58 9.47 15.71
N TRP A 96 8.40 10.79 15.70
CA TRP A 96 7.64 11.52 14.67
C TRP A 96 8.57 12.45 13.89
N ASN A 97 8.65 12.25 12.58
CA ASN A 97 9.22 13.22 11.64
C ASN A 97 8.14 13.58 10.62
N LYS A 98 7.75 14.86 10.62
CA LYS A 98 6.70 15.36 9.74
C LYS A 98 7.12 15.30 8.27
N ASP A 99 8.35 15.68 7.96
CA ASP A 99 8.83 15.75 6.57
C ASP A 99 8.91 14.35 5.96
N ASP A 100 9.45 13.37 6.71
CA ASP A 100 9.48 11.96 6.27
C ASP A 100 8.07 11.40 6.05
N LYS A 101 7.10 11.76 6.91
CA LYS A 101 5.72 11.31 6.76
C LYS A 101 5.02 11.95 5.58
N VAL A 102 5.26 13.24 5.35
CA VAL A 102 4.75 13.94 4.17
C VAL A 102 5.33 13.32 2.90
N GLU A 103 6.64 13.06 2.86
CA GLU A 103 7.28 12.39 1.72
C GLU A 103 6.66 11.01 1.45
N GLN A 104 6.47 10.19 2.49
CA GLN A 104 5.80 8.89 2.35
C GLN A 104 4.37 9.01 1.81
N MET A 105 3.59 9.97 2.31
CA MET A 105 2.22 10.23 1.88
C MET A 105 2.13 10.83 0.47
N MET A 106 3.23 11.40 -0.04
CA MET A 106 3.34 12.03 -1.35
C MET A 106 4.04 11.16 -2.40
N ASP A 107 4.36 9.91 -2.08
CA ASP A 107 4.96 8.97 -3.02
C ASP A 107 4.12 8.85 -4.31
N ASP A 108 4.74 8.95 -5.48
CA ASP A 108 4.05 8.96 -6.78
C ASP A 108 3.17 7.70 -7.04
N SER A 109 3.43 6.60 -6.34
CA SER A 109 2.63 5.36 -6.42
C SER A 109 1.46 5.33 -5.43
N ALA A 110 1.31 6.36 -4.58
CA ALA A 110 0.26 6.46 -3.58
C ALA A 110 -1.12 6.66 -4.21
N TRP A 111 -2.06 5.90 -3.65
CA TRP A 111 -3.49 6.01 -3.87
C TRP A 111 -4.17 6.47 -2.59
N TYR A 112 -5.24 7.22 -2.78
CA TYR A 112 -6.09 7.73 -1.71
C TYR A 112 -7.52 7.30 -1.97
N LEU A 113 -8.09 6.53 -1.04
CA LEU A 113 -9.53 6.36 -0.89
C LEU A 113 -10.03 7.44 0.06
N ILE A 114 -10.89 8.33 -0.42
CA ILE A 114 -11.42 9.46 0.35
C ILE A 114 -12.91 9.27 0.59
N ALA A 115 -13.37 9.48 1.82
CA ALA A 115 -14.76 9.43 2.22
C ALA A 115 -15.33 10.83 2.43
N LYS A 116 -16.49 11.10 1.82
CA LYS A 116 -17.25 12.35 1.91
C LYS A 116 -18.67 12.09 2.40
N ASP A 117 -19.20 12.99 3.21
CA ASP A 117 -20.63 12.99 3.52
C ASP A 117 -21.45 13.69 2.41
N LYS A 118 -22.78 13.66 2.56
CA LYS A 118 -23.74 14.32 1.65
C LYS A 118 -23.52 15.84 1.45
N ASN A 119 -22.78 16.49 2.34
CA ASN A 119 -22.43 17.91 2.24
C ASN A 119 -21.03 18.12 1.62
N ASN A 120 -20.44 17.07 1.04
CA ASN A 120 -19.06 17.02 0.53
C ASN A 120 -17.98 17.28 1.59
N LYS A 121 -18.31 17.15 2.88
CA LYS A 121 -17.31 17.27 3.94
C LYS A 121 -16.48 15.99 4.00
N LEU A 122 -15.16 16.14 4.06
CA LEU A 122 -14.22 15.04 4.22
C LEU A 122 -14.37 14.40 5.61
N GLN A 123 -14.57 13.09 5.64
CA GLN A 123 -14.83 12.34 6.87
C GLN A 123 -13.71 11.38 7.22
N ALA A 124 -13.13 10.71 6.23
CA ALA A 124 -12.03 9.76 6.42
C ALA A 124 -11.20 9.61 5.14
N PHE A 125 -10.02 9.01 5.28
CA PHE A 125 -9.27 8.51 4.14
C PHE A 125 -8.52 7.23 4.48
N SER A 126 -8.10 6.51 3.44
CA SER A 126 -7.05 5.51 3.48
C SER A 126 -6.03 5.84 2.40
N HIS A 127 -4.77 5.89 2.80
CA HIS A 127 -3.62 5.97 1.91
C HIS A 127 -3.11 4.55 1.70
N PHE A 128 -2.81 4.17 0.46
CA PHE A 128 -2.22 2.86 0.17
C PHE A 128 -1.38 2.85 -1.12
N ARG A 129 -0.53 1.83 -1.27
CA ARG A 129 0.31 1.57 -2.45
C ARG A 129 0.23 0.10 -2.84
N PHE A 130 0.46 -0.21 -4.11
CA PHE A 130 0.78 -1.57 -4.53
C PHE A 130 2.30 -1.72 -4.49
N ASP A 131 2.81 -2.60 -3.65
CA ASP A 131 4.26 -2.73 -3.41
C ASP A 131 4.68 -4.19 -3.20
N MET A 132 5.98 -4.44 -3.18
CA MET A 132 6.57 -5.71 -2.77
C MET A 132 7.05 -5.60 -1.34
N ASP A 133 6.57 -6.47 -0.45
CA ASP A 133 7.04 -6.55 0.94
C ASP A 133 7.43 -7.99 1.29
N PHE A 134 8.62 -8.17 1.86
CA PHE A 134 9.24 -9.48 2.14
C PHE A 134 9.16 -10.51 0.99
N GLY A 135 9.15 -10.03 -0.26
CA GLY A 135 9.07 -10.85 -1.48
C GLY A 135 7.65 -11.21 -1.91
N ASP A 136 6.62 -10.77 -1.20
CA ASP A 136 5.21 -10.92 -1.57
C ASP A 136 4.65 -9.60 -2.14
N PRO A 137 3.79 -9.64 -3.17
CA PRO A 137 3.05 -8.47 -3.61
C PRO A 137 1.96 -8.13 -2.59
N VAL A 138 1.92 -6.89 -2.12
CA VAL A 138 1.00 -6.44 -1.07
C VAL A 138 0.28 -5.15 -1.47
N LEU A 139 -0.89 -4.96 -0.85
CA LEU A 139 -1.47 -3.63 -0.69
C LEU A 139 -0.87 -3.05 0.59
N TYR A 140 0.01 -2.07 0.47
CA TYR A 140 0.68 -1.43 1.61
C TYR A 140 -0.12 -0.22 2.05
N TRP A 141 -0.55 -0.15 3.31
CA TRP A 141 -1.42 0.91 3.85
C TRP A 141 -0.84 1.57 5.10
#